data_AF-A0A2V8PIH2-F1
#
_entry.id   AF-A0A2V8PIH2-F1
#
_cell.length_a   1.000
_cell.length_b   1.000
_cell.length_c   1.000
_cell.angle_alpha   90.00
_cell.angle_beta   90.00
_cell.angle_gamma   90.00
#
_symmetry.space_group_name_H-M   'P 1'
#
loop_
_entity.id
_entity.type
_entity.pdbx_description
1 polymer ?
#
loop_
_entity_poly.entity_id
_entity_poly.type
_entity_poly.pdbx_seq_one_letter_code
_entity_poly.pdbx_strand_id
1 'polypeptide(L)' 'MLRGRAEALRQLAEVAQYFQRTEPHSPVAYLVQRAIKWGHMPLEVWLEDVIKDGATLGHLKETLGIGTDTDTGSGQGS' A
#
# COMPACT_ATOMS: atom_id res chain seq x y z
N MET A 1 -22.71 -3.85 -10.80
CA MET A 1 -21.29 -3.71 -11.18
C MET A 1 -20.67 -2.60 -10.36
N LEU A 2 -19.44 -2.79 -9.90
CA LEU A 2 -18.65 -1.75 -9.25
C LEU A 2 -18.18 -0.73 -10.30
N ARG A 3 -18.35 0.57 -10.04
CA ARG A 3 -18.07 1.66 -10.98
C ARG A 3 -16.70 2.31 -10.78
N GLY A 4 -15.85 1.69 -9.96
CA GLY A 4 -14.47 2.10 -9.80
C GLY A 4 -13.88 1.77 -8.44
N ARG A 5 -12.59 2.08 -8.31
CA ARG A 5 -11.77 1.76 -7.14
C ARG A 5 -12.36 2.31 -5.83
N ALA A 6 -12.85 3.55 -5.85
CA ALA A 6 -13.44 4.19 -4.67
C ALA A 6 -14.73 3.49 -4.21
N GLU A 7 -15.59 3.06 -5.13
CA GLU A 7 -16.82 2.32 -4.79
C GLU A 7 -16.49 0.93 -4.23
N ALA A 8 -15.51 0.24 -4.83
CA ALA A 8 -15.04 -1.06 -4.35
C ALA A 8 -14.50 -1.00 -2.92
N LEU A 9 -13.67 0.01 -2.61
CA LEU A 9 -13.11 0.18 -1.27
C LEU A 9 -14.15 0.58 -0.22
N ARG A 10 -15.18 1.36 -0.61
CA ARG A 10 -16.31 1.64 0.28
C ARG A 10 -17.10 0.37 0.63
N GLN A 11 -17.41 -0.47 -0.36
CA GLN A 11 -18.10 -1.73 -0.09
C GLN A 11 -17.27 -2.66 0.80
N LEU A 12 -15.95 -2.73 0.61
CA LEU A 12 -15.07 -3.46 1.52
C LEU A 12 -15.15 -2.91 2.96
N ALA A 13 -15.25 -1.58 3.13
CA ALA A 13 -15.37 -0.97 4.45
C ALA A 13 -16.70 -1.34 5.14
N GLU A 14 -17.81 -1.40 4.39
CA GLU A 14 -19.10 -1.86 4.92
C GLU A 14 -19.03 -3.32 5.37
N VAL A 15 -18.39 -4.19 4.58
CA VAL A 15 -18.16 -5.60 4.93
C VAL A 15 -17.30 -5.72 6.19
N ALA A 16 -16.22 -4.93 6.32
CA ALA A 16 -15.40 -4.91 7.51
C ALA A 16 -16.17 -4.49 8.77
N GLN A 17 -17.04 -3.47 8.67
CA GLN A 17 -17.88 -3.03 9.77
C GLN A 17 -18.90 -4.10 10.18
N TYR A 18 -19.45 -4.84 9.22
CA TYR A 18 -20.30 -5.98 9.53
C TYR A 18 -19.56 -7.01 10.38
N PHE A 19 -18.39 -7.48 9.92
CA PHE A 19 -17.60 -8.46 10.66
C PHE A 19 -17.11 -7.94 12.01
N GLN A 20 -16.74 -6.66 12.13
CA GLN A 20 -16.39 -6.08 13.45
C GLN A 20 -17.53 -6.13 14.46
N ARG A 21 -18.77 -5.96 14.01
CA ARG A 21 -19.95 -6.00 14.88
C ARG A 21 -20.37 -7.42 15.22
N THR A 22 -20.31 -8.35 14.27
CA THR A 22 -20.78 -9.73 14.47
C THR A 22 -19.70 -10.64 15.04
N GLU A 23 -18.44 -10.38 14.70
CA GLU A 23 -17.27 -11.18 15.08
C GLU A 23 -16.06 -10.25 15.38
N PRO A 24 -16.04 -9.56 16.54
CA PRO A 24 -15.05 -8.51 16.84
C PRO A 24 -13.58 -8.96 16.80
N HIS A 25 -13.35 -10.26 16.99
CA HIS A 25 -12.04 -10.90 16.99
C HIS A 25 -11.77 -11.71 15.72
N SER A 26 -12.61 -11.57 14.69
CA SER A 26 -12.43 -12.29 13.44
C SER A 26 -11.19 -11.78 12.71
N PRO A 27 -10.27 -12.68 12.29
CA PRO A 27 -9.14 -12.30 11.45
C PRO A 27 -9.61 -11.71 10.11
N VAL A 28 -10.82 -12.04 9.65
CA VAL A 28 -11.40 -11.51 8.40
C VAL A 28 -11.63 -10.01 8.49
N ALA A 29 -12.25 -9.52 9.57
CA ALA A 29 -12.48 -8.09 9.78
C ALA A 29 -11.17 -7.30 9.70
N TYR A 30 -10.13 -7.83 10.37
CA TYR A 30 -8.81 -7.22 10.42
C TYR A 30 -8.12 -7.21 9.04
N LEU A 31 -8.17 -8.32 8.30
CA LEU A 31 -7.58 -8.43 6.96
C LEU A 31 -8.26 -7.49 5.96
N VAL A 32 -9.59 -7.36 6.01
CA VAL A 32 -10.32 -6.43 5.13
C VAL A 32 -9.92 -4.98 5.43
N GLN A 33 -9.81 -4.60 6.70
CA GLN A 33 -9.34 -3.26 7.08
C GLN A 33 -7.93 -2.98 6.60
N ARG A 34 -7.03 -3.96 6.74
CA ARG A 34 -5.66 -3.86 6.24
C ARG A 34 -5.62 -3.72 4.71
N ALA A 35 -6.44 -4.48 3.99
CA ALA A 35 -6.57 -4.36 2.54
C ALA A 35 -7.09 -2.97 2.11
N ILE A 36 -8.05 -2.40 2.84
CA ILE A 36 -8.54 -1.04 2.57
C ILE A 36 -7.43 -0.02 2.82
N LYS A 37 -6.69 -0.12 3.94
CA LYS A 37 -5.55 0.76 4.26
C LYS A 37 -4.52 0.73 3.13
N TRP A 38 -4.05 -0.46 2.75
CA TRP A 38 -3.09 -0.66 1.68
C TRP A 38 -3.60 -0.20 0.32
N GLY A 39 -4.89 -0.42 0.05
CA GLY A 39 -5.51 0.05 -1.17
C GLY A 39 -5.22 1.53 -1.37
N HIS A 40 -5.41 2.37 -0.35
CA HIS A 40 -5.23 3.83 -0.40
C HIS A 40 -3.77 4.32 -0.44
N MET A 41 -2.79 3.42 -0.32
CA MET A 41 -1.37 3.80 -0.30
C MET A 41 -0.75 3.76 -1.69
N PRO A 42 0.19 4.68 -1.99
CA PRO A 42 1.16 4.48 -3.07
C PRO A 42 1.99 3.22 -2.83
N LEU A 43 2.48 2.60 -3.92
CA LEU A 43 3.24 1.35 -3.85
C LEU A 43 4.46 1.45 -2.93
N GLU A 44 5.20 2.54 -3.01
CA GLU A 44 6.38 2.81 -2.16
C GLU A 44 6.05 2.76 -0.66
N VAL A 45 5.00 3.47 -0.26
CA VAL A 45 4.55 3.57 1.13
C VAL A 45 4.04 2.22 1.61
N TRP A 46 3.35 1.47 0.74
CA TRP A 46 2.91 0.13 1.06
C TRP A 46 4.07 -0.84 1.28
N LEU A 47 5.11 -0.78 0.42
CA LEU A 47 6.30 -1.63 0.55
C LEU A 47 7.00 -1.40 1.89
N GLU A 48 7.10 -0.15 2.35
CA GLU A 48 7.64 0.20 3.66
C GLU A 48 6.80 -0.32 4.84
N ASP A 49 5.47 -0.33 4.72
CA ASP A 49 4.56 -0.86 5.77
C ASP A 49 4.62 -2.40 5.86
N VAL A 50 4.90 -3.08 4.74
CA VAL A 50 4.91 -4.55 4.65
C VAL A 50 6.28 -5.16 4.89
N ILE A 51 7.35 -4.55 4.38
CA ILE A 51 8.71 -5.09 4.45
C ILE A 51 9.48 -4.37 5.56
N LYS A 52 9.68 -5.07 6.67
CA LYS A 52 10.41 -4.53 7.82
C LYS A 52 11.93 -4.58 7.68
N ASP A 53 12.42 -5.49 6.85
CA ASP A 53 13.85 -5.64 6.59
C ASP A 53 14.31 -4.62 5.54
N GLY A 54 15.17 -3.69 5.95
CA GLY A 54 15.65 -2.62 5.09
C GLY A 54 16.47 -3.12 3.90
N ALA A 55 17.20 -4.22 4.05
CA ALA A 55 17.99 -4.81 2.97
C ALA A 55 17.10 -5.38 1.87
N THR A 56 16.09 -6.17 2.24
CA THR A 56 15.09 -6.71 1.31
C THR A 56 14.30 -5.59 0.61
N LEU A 57 13.90 -4.56 1.36
CA LEU A 57 13.20 -3.41 0.80
C LEU A 57 14.07 -2.65 -0.22
N GLY A 58 15.35 -2.44 0.08
CA GLY A 58 16.30 -1.76 -0.80
C GLY A 58 16.47 -2.48 -2.15
N HIS A 59 16.72 -3.80 -2.11
CA HIS A 59 16.86 -4.60 -3.32
C HIS A 59 15.58 -4.59 -4.18
N LEU A 60 14.40 -4.61 -3.55
CA LEU A 60 13.13 -4.55 -4.27
C LEU A 60 12.90 -3.18 -4.91
N LYS A 61 13.23 -2.08 -4.21
CA LYS A 61 13.14 -0.71 -4.77
C LYS A 61 14.03 -0.57 -6.01
N GLU A 62 15.25 -1.08 -5.97
CA GLU A 62 16.17 -1.10 -7.13
C GLU A 62 15.60 -1.91 -8.30
N THR A 63 15.07 -3.11 -8.03
CA THR A 63 14.46 -3.97 -9.05
C THR A 63 13.26 -3.30 -9.73
N LEU A 64 12.47 -2.54 -8.98
CA LEU A 64 11.30 -1.83 -9.47
C LEU A 64 11.62 -0.46 -10.08
N GLY A 65 12.89 -0.01 -10.05
CA GLY A 65 13.30 1.32 -10.52
C GLY A 65 12.76 2.47 -9.66
N ILE A 66 12.38 2.19 -8.42
CA ILE A 66 11.79 3.16 -7.50
C ILE A 66 12.93 3.86 -6.75
N GLY A 67 13.29 5.07 -7.20
CA GLY A 67 14.30 5.91 -6.56
C GLY A 67 15.58 6.18 -7.35
N THR A 68 15.61 5.86 -8.65
CA THR A 68 16.79 6.13 -9.51
C THR A 68 16.69 7.37 -10.39
N ASP A 69 15.65 8.20 -10.26
CA ASP A 69 15.58 9.52 -10.89
C ASP A 69 16.00 10.62 -9.91
N THR A 70 17.27 10.58 -9.51
CA THR A 70 18.04 11.81 -9.30
C THR A 70 19.04 11.90 -10.44
N ASP A 71 18.52 12.28 -11.61
CA ASP A 71 19.32 12.65 -12.77
C ASP A 71 20.13 13.91 -12.45
N THR A 72 21.40 13.70 -12.11
CA THR A 72 22.54 14.29 -12.81
C THR A 72 22.20 15.45 -13.75
N GLY A 73 22.30 16.70 -13.29
CA GLY A 73 21.97 17.82 -14.19
C GLY A 73 22.25 19.24 -13.73
N SER A 74 23.44 19.56 -13.23
CA SER A 74 24.01 20.92 -13.42
C SER A 74 25.52 21.00 -13.16
N GLY A 75 26.28 20.85 -14.26
CA GLY A 75 27.33 21.81 -14.64
C GLY A 75 28.61 21.86 -13.83
N GLN A 76 29.54 20.95 -14.14
CA GLN A 76 30.96 21.28 -14.07
C GLN A 76 31.30 22.12 -15.30
N GLY A 77 31.75 23.36 -15.11
CA GLY A 77 32.12 24.25 -16.21
C GLY A 77 32.40 25.69 -15.79
N SER A 78 33.55 25.92 -15.16
CA SER A 78 34.49 27.05 -15.38
C SER A 78 35.62 26.98 -14.35
#